data_AF-W2TP60-F1
#
_entry.id   AF-W2TP60-F1
#
_cell.length_a   1.000
_cell.length_b   1.000
_cell.length_c   1.000
_cell.angle_alpha   90.00
_cell.angle_beta   90.00
_cell.angle_gamma   90.00
#
_symmetry.space_group_name_H-M   'P 1'
#
loop_
_entity.id
_entity.type
_entity.pdbx_description
1 polymer ?
#
loop_
_entity_poly.entity_id
_entity_poly.type
_entity_poly.pdbx_seq_one_letter_code
_entity_poly.pdbx_strand_id
1 'polypeptide(L)'
;MSLLRKVMHPLLVFSFILLLVPCNSYKMVLFVPNMANSQILFNSRVAETLAQAGHDVTMVIIAVVDDIDSKDVKITKGVKIHRINASTGVKMKDFEEEQRDFAFEDVPVWDPRLREHINRMATFLRMSCRKMVENREFLNWLEAEKFDLAFSHMFDVCPIGLIHYAKIPSWIWLNSGALMDFVANYMGVPTIPSYTPPMVMESSDHMNFIERTKSFIGLTLVPFVWRRIFADGETAIFRELIGPDFPDLVDVAKKCPLVMVNSNELYDLPRPTLSKIVNIGEIGIQKKDAKPLSQEFQEIVDTAEGIVVFSFGTVAPSHKMPSKWKLAFIDAFKRFPRYHFLCTYQGTDLHG
;
A
#
# COMPACT_ATOMS: atom_id res chain seq x y z
N MET A 1 64.38 -10.21 13.14
CA MET A 1 63.17 -9.51 13.65
C MET A 1 62.82 -8.20 12.93
N SER A 2 63.68 -7.57 12.11
CA SER A 2 63.34 -6.27 11.48
C SER A 2 62.52 -6.36 10.18
N LEU A 3 62.58 -7.48 9.44
CA LEU A 3 61.78 -7.67 8.22
C LEU A 3 60.28 -7.90 8.50
N LEU A 4 59.94 -8.70 9.52
CA LEU A 4 58.54 -9.00 9.88
C LEU A 4 57.75 -7.75 10.30
N ARG A 5 58.39 -6.79 11.00
CA ARG A 5 57.76 -5.51 11.36
C ARG A 5 57.46 -4.62 10.16
N LYS A 6 58.32 -4.64 9.11
CA LYS A 6 58.12 -3.82 7.90
C LYS A 6 56.99 -4.33 7.00
N VAL A 7 56.64 -5.61 7.08
CA VAL A 7 55.55 -6.21 6.29
C VAL A 7 54.22 -6.22 7.05
N MET A 8 54.25 -6.40 8.38
CA MET A 8 53.04 -6.35 9.22
C MET A 8 52.36 -4.97 9.24
N HIS A 9 53.13 -3.88 9.22
CA HIS A 9 52.57 -2.53 9.29
C HIS A 9 51.71 -2.15 8.06
N PRO A 10 52.16 -2.36 6.81
CA PRO A 10 51.32 -2.12 5.65
C PRO A 10 50.14 -3.10 5.56
N LEU A 11 50.28 -4.35 6.00
CA LEU A 11 49.15 -5.31 6.07
C LEU A 11 48.07 -4.88 7.08
N LEU A 12 48.47 -4.36 8.25
CA LEU A 12 47.54 -3.81 9.24
C LEU A 12 46.83 -2.54 8.73
N VAL A 13 47.55 -1.65 8.03
CA VAL A 13 46.96 -0.47 7.40
C VAL A 13 46.01 -0.86 6.27
N PHE A 14 46.37 -1.83 5.44
CA PHE A 14 45.49 -2.34 4.37
C PHE A 14 44.24 -3.03 4.95
N SER A 15 44.38 -3.76 6.06
CA SER A 15 43.25 -4.34 6.81
C SER A 15 42.37 -3.28 7.46
N PHE A 16 42.93 -2.16 7.91
CA PHE A 16 42.18 -1.02 8.47
C PHE A 16 41.43 -0.25 7.37
N ILE A 17 41.99 -0.16 6.17
CA ILE A 17 41.34 0.43 4.98
C ILE A 17 40.23 -0.50 4.45
N LEU A 18 40.41 -1.82 4.51
CA LEU A 18 39.35 -2.80 4.21
C LEU A 18 38.17 -2.77 5.20
N LEU A 19 38.39 -2.25 6.42
CA LEU A 19 37.32 -2.01 7.40
C LEU A 19 36.59 -0.67 7.19
N LEU A 20 37.13 0.23 6.36
CA LEU A 20 36.45 1.42 5.88
C LEU A 20 35.57 1.09 4.66
N VAL A 21 34.76 0.04 4.76
CA VAL A 21 33.68 -0.16 3.77
C VAL A 21 32.77 1.07 3.90
N PRO A 22 32.62 1.91 2.86
CA PRO A 22 31.66 2.99 2.92
C PRO A 22 30.28 2.37 3.12
N CYS A 23 29.72 2.57 4.31
CA CYS A 23 28.32 2.28 4.55
C CYS A 23 27.52 3.29 3.71
N ASN A 24 27.18 2.92 2.48
CA ASN A 24 26.35 3.74 1.62
C ASN A 24 24.92 3.72 2.16
N SER A 25 24.66 4.59 3.13
CA SER A 25 23.31 4.91 3.58
C SER A 25 22.66 5.83 2.56
N TYR A 26 21.82 5.28 1.70
CA TYR A 26 20.91 6.08 0.89
C TYR A 26 19.86 6.77 1.76
N LYS A 27 19.48 7.97 1.37
CA LYS A 27 18.39 8.73 1.96
C LYS A 27 17.11 8.49 1.19
N MET A 28 16.11 7.93 1.84
CA MET A 28 14.90 7.43 1.20
C MET A 28 13.65 8.10 1.74
N VAL A 29 12.66 8.30 0.87
CA VAL A 29 11.34 8.82 1.26
C VAL A 29 10.22 7.88 0.81
N LEU A 30 9.27 7.57 1.71
CA LEU A 30 8.06 6.81 1.40
C LEU A 30 6.86 7.75 1.48
N PHE A 31 6.09 7.85 0.40
CA PHE A 31 4.80 8.55 0.41
C PHE A 31 3.70 7.59 0.87
N VAL A 32 3.12 7.86 2.03
CA VAL A 32 2.24 6.94 2.73
C VAL A 32 0.84 7.55 2.87
N PRO A 33 -0.17 7.03 2.16
CA PRO A 33 -1.53 7.52 2.26
C PRO A 33 -2.14 7.02 3.58
N ASN A 34 -2.52 7.95 4.44
CA ASN A 34 -3.18 7.64 5.70
C ASN A 34 -4.69 7.49 5.50
N MET A 35 -5.08 6.51 4.69
CA MET A 35 -6.48 6.14 4.40
C MET A 35 -6.95 4.93 5.21
N ALA A 36 -6.01 4.08 5.63
CA ALA A 36 -6.27 2.88 6.40
C ALA A 36 -5.03 2.49 7.21
N ASN A 37 -5.24 1.94 8.40
CA ASN A 37 -4.15 1.47 9.27
C ASN A 37 -3.26 0.41 8.60
N SER A 38 -3.83 -0.42 7.71
CA SER A 38 -3.09 -1.42 6.94
C SER A 38 -2.03 -0.79 6.02
N GLN A 39 -2.32 0.39 5.44
CA GLN A 39 -1.38 1.10 4.57
C GLN A 39 -0.20 1.64 5.37
N ILE A 40 -0.46 2.25 6.53
CA ILE A 40 0.62 2.70 7.42
C ILE A 40 1.44 1.52 7.89
N LEU A 41 0.81 0.43 8.33
CA LEU A 41 1.50 -0.75 8.85
C LEU A 41 2.39 -1.41 7.79
N PHE A 42 1.91 -1.56 6.56
CA PHE A 42 2.72 -2.14 5.49
C PHE A 42 3.92 -1.25 5.16
N ASN A 43 3.69 0.06 4.97
CA ASN A 43 4.77 1.00 4.67
C ASN A 43 5.75 1.13 5.85
N SER A 44 5.29 1.02 7.10
CA SER A 44 6.17 1.06 8.26
C SER A 44 7.08 -0.16 8.30
N ARG A 45 6.60 -1.35 7.98
CA ARG A 45 7.43 -2.56 7.90
C ARG A 45 8.51 -2.45 6.83
N VAL A 46 8.18 -1.88 5.66
CA VAL A 46 9.15 -1.59 4.61
C VAL A 46 10.18 -0.58 5.11
N ALA A 47 9.73 0.53 5.69
CA ALA A 47 10.61 1.58 6.20
C ALA A 47 11.53 1.09 7.31
N GLU A 48 11.03 0.27 8.24
CA GLU A 48 11.80 -0.33 9.33
C GLU A 48 12.84 -1.32 8.80
N THR A 49 12.49 -2.13 7.79
CA THR A 49 13.43 -3.05 7.16
C THR A 49 14.58 -2.29 6.49
N LEU A 50 14.27 -1.20 5.78
CA LEU A 50 15.27 -0.32 5.15
C LEU A 50 16.14 0.42 6.18
N ALA A 51 15.54 0.90 7.27
CA ALA A 51 16.27 1.56 8.35
C ALA A 51 17.19 0.56 9.09
N GLN A 52 16.74 -0.68 9.32
CA GLN A 52 17.56 -1.75 9.89
C GLN A 52 18.72 -2.15 8.97
N ALA A 53 18.56 -2.01 7.66
CA ALA A 53 19.64 -2.18 6.68
C ALA A 53 20.65 -1.00 6.67
N GLY A 54 20.42 0.05 7.46
CA GLY A 54 21.33 1.17 7.63
C GLY A 54 21.04 2.39 6.75
N HIS A 55 19.83 2.50 6.18
CA HIS A 55 19.42 3.65 5.37
C HIS A 55 18.73 4.76 6.20
N ASP A 56 18.81 6.01 5.73
CA ASP A 56 18.07 7.14 6.33
C ASP A 56 16.67 7.20 5.72
N VAL A 57 15.67 6.72 6.45
CA VAL A 57 14.32 6.54 5.92
C VAL A 57 13.36 7.56 6.52
N THR A 58 12.63 8.26 5.65
CA THR A 58 11.56 9.20 6.03
C THR A 58 10.23 8.75 5.47
N MET A 59 9.20 8.64 6.30
CA MET A 59 7.82 8.43 5.89
C MET A 59 7.09 9.77 5.84
N VAL A 60 6.62 10.16 4.66
CA VAL A 60 5.67 11.27 4.49
C VAL A 60 4.27 10.70 4.66
N ILE A 61 3.69 10.89 5.86
CA ILE A 61 2.33 10.45 6.16
C ILE A 61 1.37 11.52 5.68
N ILE A 62 0.61 11.17 4.64
CA ILE A 62 -0.38 12.03 4.01
C ILE A 62 -1.72 11.80 4.70
N ALA A 63 -2.07 12.67 5.64
CA ALA A 63 -3.37 12.67 6.29
C ALA A 63 -4.41 13.17 5.30
N VAL A 64 -5.17 12.23 4.74
CA VAL A 64 -6.23 12.47 3.77
C VAL A 64 -7.62 12.55 4.43
N VAL A 65 -7.73 12.15 5.69
CA VAL A 65 -8.95 12.18 6.52
C VAL A 65 -8.62 12.92 7.82
N ASP A 66 -9.54 13.76 8.30
CA ASP A 66 -9.28 14.69 9.41
C ASP A 66 -9.12 14.03 10.79
N ASP A 67 -9.79 12.91 11.03
CA ASP A 67 -10.00 12.30 12.35
C ASP A 67 -9.43 10.88 12.48
N ILE A 68 -8.52 10.47 11.57
CA ILE A 68 -7.93 9.13 11.63
C ILE A 68 -6.97 8.98 12.83
N ASP A 69 -7.36 8.17 13.82
CA ASP A 69 -6.53 7.86 14.98
C ASP A 69 -5.44 6.83 14.60
N SER A 70 -4.32 7.34 14.09
CA SER A 70 -3.15 6.52 13.73
C SER A 70 -2.27 6.15 14.92
N LYS A 71 -2.69 6.42 16.18
CA LYS A 71 -1.91 6.11 17.38
C LYS A 71 -1.61 4.62 17.57
N ASP A 72 -2.39 3.75 16.93
CA ASP A 72 -2.24 2.30 17.07
C ASP A 72 -1.03 1.73 16.33
N VAL A 73 -0.55 2.40 15.28
CA VAL A 73 0.63 1.93 14.53
C VAL A 73 1.89 2.54 15.13
N LYS A 74 2.55 1.75 15.98
CA LYS A 74 3.85 2.10 16.57
C LYS A 74 4.95 1.96 15.53
N ILE A 75 5.46 3.09 15.04
CA ILE A 75 6.63 3.14 14.16
C ILE A 75 7.90 3.10 15.03
N THR A 76 8.81 2.18 14.73
CA THR A 76 10.02 1.94 15.54
C THR A 76 10.99 3.12 15.53
N LYS A 77 11.79 3.26 16.60
CA LYS A 77 12.86 4.26 16.72
C LYS A 77 13.91 4.01 15.61
N GLY A 78 13.90 4.85 14.58
CA GLY A 78 14.84 4.75 13.44
C GLY A 78 14.28 5.29 12.13
N VAL A 79 12.95 5.40 12.02
CA VAL A 79 12.28 5.98 10.85
C VAL A 79 11.82 7.41 11.18
N LYS A 80 12.17 8.37 10.34
CA LYS A 80 11.69 9.77 10.45
C LYS A 80 10.26 9.87 9.92
N ILE A 81 9.46 10.74 10.51
CA ILE A 81 8.07 10.94 10.10
C ILE A 81 7.86 12.41 9.78
N HIS A 82 7.39 12.69 8.56
CA HIS A 82 6.91 14.00 8.14
C HIS A 82 5.40 13.89 7.92
N ARG A 83 4.59 14.68 8.63
CA ARG A 83 3.12 14.63 8.50
C ARG A 83 2.63 15.80 7.67
N ILE A 84 1.83 15.51 6.66
CA ILE A 84 1.14 16.53 5.86
C ILE A 84 -0.37 16.33 5.97
N ASN A 85 -1.09 17.40 6.27
CA ASN A 85 -2.54 17.40 6.20
C ASN A 85 -2.96 17.79 4.78
N ALA A 86 -3.44 16.80 4.03
CA ALA A 86 -3.99 16.95 2.69
C ALA A 86 -5.50 16.65 2.65
N SER A 87 -6.14 16.52 3.82
CA SER A 87 -7.58 16.28 3.93
C SER A 87 -8.37 17.49 3.44
N THR A 88 -9.51 17.23 2.80
CA THR A 88 -10.43 18.26 2.28
C THR A 88 -11.68 18.42 3.12
N GLY A 89 -11.65 18.06 4.41
CA GLY A 89 -12.81 18.10 5.30
C GLY A 89 -13.60 16.79 5.36
N VAL A 90 -13.02 15.69 4.84
CA VAL A 90 -13.67 14.38 4.85
C VAL A 90 -13.42 13.72 6.20
N LYS A 91 -14.50 13.26 6.83
CA LYS A 91 -14.45 12.51 8.09
C LYS A 91 -14.36 11.02 7.83
N MET A 92 -13.74 10.30 8.75
CA MET A 92 -13.60 8.85 8.68
C MET A 92 -14.96 8.16 8.64
N LYS A 93 -15.95 8.70 9.34
CA LYS A 93 -17.32 8.17 9.34
C LYS A 93 -17.94 8.13 7.93
N ASP A 94 -17.77 9.20 7.15
CA ASP A 94 -18.29 9.27 5.78
C ASP A 94 -17.57 8.23 4.89
N PHE A 95 -16.26 8.11 5.07
CA PHE A 95 -15.44 7.11 4.36
C PHE A 95 -15.85 5.67 4.71
N GLU A 96 -16.13 5.37 5.98
CA GLU A 96 -16.60 4.06 6.42
C GLU A 96 -18.03 3.74 5.95
N GLU A 97 -18.89 4.75 5.78
CA GLU A 97 -20.23 4.55 5.22
C GLU A 97 -20.15 4.16 3.74
N GLU A 98 -19.26 4.80 2.98
CA GLU A 98 -19.00 4.37 1.60
C GLU A 98 -18.42 2.96 1.55
N GLN A 99 -17.42 2.65 2.39
CA GLN A 99 -16.83 1.31 2.44
C GLN A 99 -17.86 0.22 2.75
N ARG A 100 -18.85 0.50 3.60
CA ARG A 100 -19.96 -0.43 3.86
C ARG A 100 -20.70 -0.79 2.58
N ASP A 101 -21.08 0.22 1.79
CA ASP A 101 -21.90 0.01 0.59
C ASP A 101 -21.19 -0.89 -0.41
N PHE A 102 -19.88 -0.74 -0.56
CA PHE A 102 -19.07 -1.61 -1.45
C PHE A 102 -18.69 -2.95 -0.85
N ALA A 103 -18.59 -3.07 0.48
CA ALA A 103 -18.19 -4.31 1.13
C ALA A 103 -19.34 -5.32 1.29
N PHE A 104 -20.58 -4.85 1.39
CA PHE A 104 -21.73 -5.69 1.73
C PHE A 104 -22.88 -5.67 0.70
N GLU A 105 -22.73 -4.95 -0.41
CA GLU A 105 -23.67 -4.99 -1.53
C GLU A 105 -23.00 -5.45 -2.82
N ASP A 106 -23.70 -6.29 -3.58
CA ASP A 106 -23.29 -6.63 -4.95
C ASP A 106 -23.64 -5.45 -5.86
N VAL A 107 -22.63 -4.63 -6.20
CA VAL A 107 -22.79 -3.46 -7.07
C VAL A 107 -22.27 -3.80 -8.47
N PRO A 108 -23.14 -4.01 -9.48
CA PRO A 108 -22.69 -4.29 -10.83
C PRO A 108 -21.91 -3.13 -11.45
N VAL A 109 -21.03 -3.43 -12.42
CA VAL A 109 -20.19 -2.41 -13.07
C VAL A 109 -20.99 -1.30 -13.78
N TRP A 110 -22.22 -1.58 -14.19
CA TRP A 110 -23.13 -0.62 -14.83
C TRP A 110 -23.99 0.18 -13.84
N ASP A 111 -23.90 -0.12 -12.54
CA ASP A 111 -24.62 0.62 -11.51
C ASP A 111 -24.07 2.06 -11.43
N PRO A 112 -24.92 3.10 -11.55
CA PRO A 112 -24.50 4.49 -11.42
C PRO A 112 -23.75 4.79 -10.11
N ARG A 113 -24.05 4.07 -9.03
CA ARG A 113 -23.42 4.24 -7.71
C ARG A 113 -21.92 3.91 -7.75
N LEU A 114 -21.53 2.89 -8.52
CA LEU A 114 -20.10 2.56 -8.71
C LEU A 114 -19.37 3.70 -9.41
N ARG A 115 -19.95 4.24 -10.48
CA ARG A 115 -19.36 5.37 -11.21
C ARG A 115 -19.24 6.61 -10.31
N GLU A 116 -20.27 6.88 -9.53
CA GLU A 116 -20.26 8.00 -8.58
C GLU A 116 -19.16 7.83 -7.54
N HIS A 117 -19.03 6.65 -6.93
CA HIS A 117 -17.97 6.36 -5.98
C HIS A 117 -16.57 6.48 -6.58
N ILE A 118 -16.33 5.91 -7.77
CA ILE A 118 -15.03 6.05 -8.46
C ILE A 118 -14.70 7.54 -8.67
N ASN A 119 -15.69 8.35 -9.10
CA ASN A 119 -15.49 9.78 -9.30
C ASN A 119 -15.24 10.53 -7.97
N ARG A 120 -15.91 10.15 -6.88
CA ARG A 120 -15.68 10.72 -5.55
C ARG A 120 -14.28 10.38 -5.04
N MET A 121 -13.85 9.13 -5.17
CA MET A 121 -12.49 8.67 -4.82
C MET A 121 -11.42 9.38 -5.66
N ALA A 122 -11.63 9.52 -6.96
CA ALA A 122 -10.73 10.27 -7.83
C ALA A 122 -10.66 11.75 -7.46
N THR A 123 -11.81 12.37 -7.17
CA THR A 123 -11.87 13.75 -6.72
C THR A 123 -11.12 13.93 -5.41
N PHE A 124 -11.31 13.00 -4.47
CA PHE A 124 -10.64 12.98 -3.18
C PHE A 124 -9.11 12.95 -3.32
N LEU A 125 -8.58 11.98 -4.07
CA LEU A 125 -7.14 11.87 -4.33
C LEU A 125 -6.58 13.11 -5.04
N ARG A 126 -7.29 13.59 -6.07
CA ARG A 126 -6.91 14.80 -6.81
C ARG A 126 -6.87 16.04 -5.91
N MET A 127 -7.84 16.20 -5.01
CA MET A 127 -7.89 17.36 -4.12
C MET A 127 -6.81 17.27 -3.02
N SER A 128 -6.54 16.06 -2.52
CA SER A 128 -5.38 15.80 -1.66
C SER A 128 -4.07 16.18 -2.37
N CYS A 129 -3.92 15.76 -3.63
CA CYS A 129 -2.78 16.14 -4.46
C CYS A 129 -2.63 17.66 -4.59
N ARG A 130 -3.71 18.37 -4.90
CA ARG A 130 -3.72 19.83 -4.98
C ARG A 130 -3.22 20.47 -3.68
N LYS A 131 -3.72 20.05 -2.52
CA LYS A 131 -3.28 20.59 -1.22
C LYS A 131 -1.79 20.36 -0.97
N MET A 132 -1.26 19.19 -1.34
CA MET A 132 0.17 18.92 -1.21
C MET A 132 1.01 19.84 -2.11
N VAL A 133 0.56 20.06 -3.35
CA VAL A 133 1.27 20.92 -4.33
C VAL A 133 1.13 22.42 -4.00
N GLU A 134 0.03 22.85 -3.40
CA GLU A 134 -0.16 24.23 -2.90
C GLU A 134 0.75 24.53 -1.69
N ASN A 135 1.11 23.52 -0.91
CA ASN A 135 1.96 23.66 0.26
C ASN A 135 3.43 23.90 -0.14
N ARG A 136 3.80 25.17 -0.28
CA ARG A 136 5.17 25.60 -0.63
C ARG A 136 6.21 25.22 0.42
N GLU A 137 5.85 25.21 1.70
CA GLU A 137 6.77 24.79 2.77
C GLU A 137 7.16 23.32 2.59
N PHE A 138 6.16 22.46 2.34
CA PHE A 138 6.38 21.05 2.07
C PHE A 138 7.19 20.80 0.78
N LEU A 139 6.86 21.50 -0.30
CA LEU A 139 7.60 21.36 -1.56
C LEU A 139 9.07 21.78 -1.42
N ASN A 140 9.32 22.92 -0.76
CA ASN A 140 10.68 23.40 -0.50
C ASN A 140 11.45 22.43 0.40
N TRP A 141 10.80 21.89 1.43
CA TRP A 141 11.38 20.84 2.28
C TRP A 141 11.76 19.60 1.46
N LEU A 142 10.84 19.09 0.63
CA LEU A 142 11.05 17.89 -0.17
C LEU A 142 12.21 18.05 -1.15
N GLU A 143 12.33 19.21 -1.81
CA GLU A 143 13.47 19.50 -2.69
C GLU A 143 14.79 19.71 -1.92
N ALA A 144 14.73 20.28 -0.72
CA ALA A 144 15.91 20.55 0.11
C ALA A 144 16.50 19.29 0.76
N GLU A 145 15.67 18.27 1.04
CA GLU A 145 16.13 17.02 1.67
C GLU A 145 17.07 16.20 0.78
N LYS A 146 17.03 16.36 -0.55
CA LYS A 146 17.87 15.64 -1.52
C LYS A 146 17.84 14.12 -1.32
N PHE A 147 16.64 13.54 -1.35
CA PHE A 147 16.47 12.09 -1.31
C PHE A 147 17.10 11.40 -2.52
N ASP A 148 17.71 10.25 -2.29
CA ASP A 148 18.32 9.39 -3.32
C ASP A 148 17.29 8.45 -3.96
N LEU A 149 16.26 8.06 -3.20
CA LEU A 149 15.25 7.10 -3.62
C LEU A 149 13.89 7.43 -3.00
N ALA A 150 12.82 7.31 -3.79
CA ALA A 150 11.46 7.45 -3.29
C ALA A 150 10.61 6.19 -3.47
N PHE A 151 9.59 6.03 -2.64
CA PHE A 151 8.54 5.02 -2.81
C PHE A 151 7.20 5.72 -2.98
N SER A 152 6.53 5.45 -4.10
CA SER A 152 5.16 5.91 -4.39
C SER A 152 4.17 4.83 -4.01
N HIS A 153 3.09 5.20 -3.33
CA HIS A 153 1.93 4.33 -3.14
C HIS A 153 1.20 4.05 -4.45
N MET A 154 0.26 3.09 -4.42
CA MET A 154 -0.35 2.54 -5.62
C MET A 154 -1.73 3.13 -6.03
N PHE A 155 -2.13 4.24 -5.45
CA PHE A 155 -3.51 4.76 -5.56
C PHE A 155 -3.69 5.84 -6.64
N ASP A 156 -2.68 6.65 -6.89
CA ASP A 156 -2.68 7.74 -7.86
C ASP A 156 -1.25 7.99 -8.38
N VAL A 157 -1.04 9.04 -9.19
CA VAL A 157 0.28 9.43 -9.70
C VAL A 157 0.81 10.72 -9.07
N CYS A 158 0.14 11.26 -8.04
CA CYS A 158 0.56 12.51 -7.41
C CYS A 158 1.96 12.42 -6.78
N PRO A 159 2.34 11.36 -6.03
CA PRO A 159 3.69 11.23 -5.52
C PRO A 159 4.75 11.22 -6.62
N ILE A 160 4.43 10.71 -7.81
CA ILE A 160 5.36 10.69 -8.96
C ILE A 160 5.65 12.13 -9.43
N GLY A 161 4.63 13.00 -9.42
CA GLY A 161 4.82 14.42 -9.66
C GLY A 161 5.70 15.08 -8.58
N LEU A 162 5.48 14.76 -7.31
CA LEU A 162 6.30 15.27 -6.20
C LEU A 162 7.77 14.80 -6.31
N ILE A 163 7.99 13.54 -6.66
CA ILE A 163 9.30 12.93 -6.92
C ILE A 163 10.03 13.67 -8.04
N HIS A 164 9.33 13.94 -9.15
CA HIS A 164 9.88 14.67 -10.28
C HIS A 164 10.21 16.12 -9.92
N TYR A 165 9.30 16.81 -9.22
CA TYR A 165 9.51 18.17 -8.74
C TYR A 165 10.76 18.29 -7.86
N ALA A 166 10.92 17.37 -6.90
CA ALA A 166 12.06 17.33 -5.99
C ALA A 166 13.36 16.81 -6.63
N LYS A 167 13.31 16.40 -7.91
CA LYS A 167 14.45 15.89 -8.68
C LYS A 167 15.10 14.65 -8.03
N ILE A 168 14.28 13.79 -7.43
CA ILE A 168 14.75 12.53 -6.86
C ILE A 168 15.15 11.60 -8.02
N PRO A 169 16.36 11.02 -8.03
CA PRO A 169 16.92 10.39 -9.21
C PRO A 169 16.28 9.02 -9.55
N SER A 170 15.73 8.33 -8.56
CA SER A 170 15.11 7.02 -8.73
C SER A 170 13.94 6.82 -7.77
N TRP A 171 13.03 5.90 -8.09
CA TRP A 171 11.87 5.62 -7.25
C TRP A 171 11.26 4.24 -7.54
N ILE A 172 10.40 3.79 -6.62
CA ILE A 172 9.78 2.46 -6.63
C ILE A 172 8.27 2.62 -6.46
N TRP A 173 7.49 1.88 -7.26
CA TRP A 173 6.07 1.67 -6.95
C TRP A 173 5.94 0.66 -5.83
N LEU A 174 5.33 1.04 -4.71
CA LEU A 174 5.11 0.17 -3.57
C LEU A 174 3.64 -0.23 -3.50
N ASN A 175 3.34 -1.44 -3.98
CA ASN A 175 1.99 -2.01 -4.01
C ASN A 175 1.73 -2.77 -2.70
N SER A 176 0.68 -2.38 -1.97
CA SER A 176 0.34 -2.98 -0.67
C SER A 176 -0.37 -4.33 -0.76
N GLY A 177 -0.71 -4.78 -1.97
CA GLY A 177 -1.27 -6.09 -2.26
C GLY A 177 -0.81 -6.56 -3.64
N ALA A 178 -1.68 -7.26 -4.37
CA ALA A 178 -1.42 -7.68 -5.74
C ALA A 178 -1.09 -6.49 -6.67
N LEU A 179 -0.36 -6.78 -7.75
CA LEU A 179 0.04 -5.77 -8.72
C LEU A 179 -1.17 -5.13 -9.39
N MET A 180 -1.40 -3.83 -9.14
CA MET A 180 -2.50 -3.05 -9.71
C MET A 180 -2.44 -3.01 -11.24
N ASP A 181 -3.58 -3.13 -11.92
CA ASP A 181 -3.66 -3.23 -13.39
C ASP A 181 -3.07 -2.03 -14.12
N PHE A 182 -3.32 -0.82 -13.63
CA PHE A 182 -2.80 0.39 -14.26
C PHE A 182 -1.27 0.51 -14.08
N VAL A 183 -0.73 0.01 -12.96
CA VAL A 183 0.72 -0.08 -12.71
C VAL A 183 1.34 -1.10 -13.65
N ALA A 184 0.74 -2.28 -13.77
CA ALA A 184 1.13 -3.29 -14.74
C ALA A 184 1.15 -2.71 -16.16
N ASN A 185 0.12 -1.95 -16.54
CA ASN A 185 0.03 -1.28 -17.84
C ASN A 185 1.16 -0.27 -18.05
N TYR A 186 1.42 0.62 -17.09
CA TYR A 186 2.50 1.63 -17.20
C TYR A 186 3.88 0.99 -17.23
N MET A 187 4.03 -0.14 -16.54
CA MET A 187 5.24 -0.93 -16.55
C MET A 187 5.38 -1.82 -17.79
N GLY A 188 4.37 -1.90 -18.67
CA GLY A 188 4.42 -2.75 -19.86
C GLY A 188 4.43 -4.25 -19.53
N VAL A 189 3.87 -4.63 -18.38
CA VAL A 189 3.66 -6.05 -18.02
C VAL A 189 2.63 -6.63 -18.99
N PRO A 190 2.90 -7.77 -19.65
CA PRO A 190 1.92 -8.41 -20.51
C PRO A 190 0.72 -8.89 -19.70
N THR A 191 -0.48 -8.42 -20.05
CA THR A 191 -1.74 -8.89 -19.42
C THR A 191 -2.56 -9.62 -20.47
N ILE A 192 -2.79 -10.92 -20.26
CA ILE A 192 -3.48 -11.78 -21.23
C ILE A 192 -4.92 -12.02 -20.74
N PRO A 193 -5.94 -11.44 -21.41
CA PRO A 193 -7.31 -11.41 -20.90
C PRO A 193 -7.99 -12.79 -20.84
N SER A 194 -7.43 -13.80 -21.50
CA SER A 194 -8.01 -15.15 -21.50
C SER A 194 -7.81 -15.92 -20.20
N TYR A 195 -6.86 -15.52 -19.35
CA TYR A 195 -6.56 -16.18 -18.07
C TYR A 195 -6.08 -15.22 -16.97
N THR A 196 -5.80 -13.95 -17.28
CA THR A 196 -5.51 -12.91 -16.27
C THR A 196 -6.68 -11.92 -16.27
N PRO A 197 -7.68 -12.08 -15.38
CA PRO A 197 -8.74 -11.09 -15.23
C PRO A 197 -8.21 -9.78 -14.62
N PRO A 198 -8.89 -8.63 -14.84
CA PRO A 198 -8.65 -7.42 -14.05
C PRO A 198 -8.72 -7.72 -12.55
N MET A 199 -7.92 -7.02 -11.75
CA MET A 199 -7.83 -7.24 -10.30
C MET A 199 -9.17 -7.06 -9.56
N VAL A 200 -10.05 -6.19 -10.08
CA VAL A 200 -11.38 -5.92 -9.52
C VAL A 200 -12.50 -6.83 -10.06
N MET A 201 -12.17 -7.76 -10.97
CA MET A 201 -13.15 -8.68 -11.55
C MET A 201 -13.26 -9.94 -10.69
N GLU A 202 -14.48 -10.30 -10.31
CA GLU A 202 -14.77 -11.59 -9.65
C GLU A 202 -14.62 -12.74 -10.65
N SER A 203 -13.39 -13.19 -10.84
CA SER A 203 -13.08 -14.32 -11.70
C SER A 203 -11.74 -14.96 -11.32
N SER A 204 -11.54 -16.19 -11.81
CA SER A 204 -10.29 -16.94 -11.62
C SER A 204 -9.47 -16.96 -12.92
N ASP A 205 -8.36 -17.69 -12.90
CA ASP A 205 -7.61 -18.05 -14.11
C ASP A 205 -8.37 -19.06 -15.01
N HIS A 206 -9.41 -19.70 -14.48
CA HIS A 206 -10.33 -20.56 -15.21
C HIS A 206 -11.60 -19.80 -15.60
N MET A 207 -11.53 -19.06 -16.71
CA MET A 207 -12.65 -18.31 -17.25
C MET A 207 -13.40 -19.02 -18.39
N ASN A 208 -14.72 -18.94 -18.37
CA ASN A 208 -15.59 -19.25 -19.50
C ASN A 208 -15.55 -18.14 -20.57
N PHE A 209 -16.22 -18.36 -21.71
CA PHE A 209 -16.18 -17.40 -22.83
C PHE A 209 -16.65 -15.98 -22.43
N ILE A 210 -17.74 -15.88 -21.68
CA ILE A 210 -18.32 -14.59 -21.27
C ILE A 210 -17.37 -13.85 -20.33
N GLU A 211 -16.77 -14.56 -19.39
CA GLU A 211 -15.78 -14.01 -18.47
C GLU A 211 -14.53 -13.51 -19.22
N ARG A 212 -14.03 -14.28 -20.19
CA ARG A 212 -12.92 -13.83 -21.04
C ARG A 212 -13.27 -12.59 -21.86
N THR A 213 -14.49 -12.51 -22.37
CA THR A 213 -14.97 -11.31 -23.08
C THR A 213 -15.01 -10.11 -22.14
N LYS A 214 -15.54 -10.25 -20.92
CA LYS A 214 -15.55 -9.19 -19.90
C LYS A 214 -14.13 -8.78 -19.52
N SER A 215 -13.23 -9.73 -19.31
CA SER A 215 -11.82 -9.50 -19.00
C SER A 215 -11.13 -8.71 -20.13
N PHE A 216 -11.32 -9.11 -21.39
CA PHE A 216 -10.79 -8.40 -22.55
C PHE A 216 -11.27 -6.94 -22.61
N ILE A 217 -12.57 -6.71 -22.44
CA ILE A 217 -13.15 -5.37 -22.42
C ILE A 217 -12.57 -4.55 -21.26
N GLY A 218 -12.54 -5.12 -20.05
CA GLY A 218 -12.01 -4.48 -18.86
C GLY A 218 -10.55 -4.07 -19.03
N LEU A 219 -9.67 -5.00 -19.37
CA LEU A 219 -8.23 -4.73 -19.56
C LEU A 219 -7.93 -3.78 -20.71
N THR A 220 -8.80 -3.71 -21.72
CA THR A 220 -8.65 -2.76 -22.82
C THR A 220 -9.06 -1.35 -22.40
N LEU A 221 -10.14 -1.19 -21.64
CA LEU A 221 -10.71 0.12 -21.28
C LEU A 221 -10.10 0.73 -20.02
N VAL A 222 -9.77 -0.09 -19.02
CA VAL A 222 -9.31 0.34 -17.70
C VAL A 222 -8.13 1.30 -17.77
N PRO A 223 -7.06 1.08 -18.58
CA PRO A 223 -5.94 2.01 -18.63
C PRO A 223 -6.32 3.43 -19.09
N PHE A 224 -7.23 3.54 -20.06
CA PHE A 224 -7.71 4.83 -20.57
C PHE A 224 -8.63 5.53 -19.57
N VAL A 225 -9.57 4.77 -19.00
CA VAL A 225 -10.52 5.28 -18.00
C VAL A 225 -9.77 5.74 -16.76
N TRP A 226 -8.82 4.93 -16.27
CA TRP A 226 -8.01 5.24 -15.10
C TRP A 226 -7.18 6.50 -15.32
N ARG A 227 -6.46 6.61 -16.45
CA ARG A 227 -5.70 7.83 -16.79
C ARG A 227 -6.60 9.07 -16.77
N ARG A 228 -7.77 8.97 -17.40
CA ARG A 228 -8.70 10.10 -17.52
C ARG A 228 -9.25 10.56 -16.18
N ILE A 229 -9.57 9.61 -15.31
CA ILE A 229 -10.20 9.86 -14.02
C ILE A 229 -9.18 10.35 -12.98
N PHE A 230 -8.00 9.74 -12.92
CA PHE A 230 -6.99 10.02 -11.89
C PHE A 230 -5.85 10.91 -12.43
N ALA A 231 -5.05 10.41 -13.37
CA ALA A 231 -3.76 11.02 -13.74
C ALA A 231 -3.86 12.37 -14.48
N ASP A 232 -4.85 12.56 -15.35
CA ASP A 232 -5.01 13.81 -16.12
C ASP A 232 -5.26 15.01 -15.18
N GLY A 233 -6.09 14.80 -14.15
CA GLY A 233 -6.42 15.84 -13.17
C GLY A 233 -5.22 16.26 -12.33
N GLU A 234 -4.39 15.29 -11.93
CA GLU A 234 -3.15 15.53 -11.20
C GLU A 234 -2.10 16.22 -12.07
N THR A 235 -1.95 15.78 -13.32
CA THR A 235 -1.06 16.43 -14.29
C THR A 235 -1.44 17.91 -14.49
N ALA A 236 -2.75 18.21 -14.59
CA ALA A 236 -3.23 19.58 -14.70
C ALA A 236 -2.87 20.42 -13.46
N ILE A 237 -2.97 19.86 -12.25
CA ILE A 237 -2.59 20.53 -11.00
C ILE A 237 -1.10 20.93 -11.02
N PHE A 238 -0.21 20.01 -11.40
CA PHE A 238 1.22 20.33 -11.47
C PHE A 238 1.51 21.40 -12.54
N ARG A 239 0.84 21.33 -13.70
CA ARG A 239 1.01 22.34 -14.75
C ARG A 239 0.52 23.73 -14.33
N GLU A 240 -0.57 23.77 -13.56
CA GLU A 240 -1.15 25.01 -13.03
C GLU A 240 -0.28 25.63 -11.93
N LEU A 241 0.16 24.83 -10.96
CA LEU A 241 0.78 25.33 -9.73
C LEU A 241 2.31 25.34 -9.75
N ILE A 242 2.95 24.49 -10.55
CA ILE A 242 4.42 24.43 -10.66
C ILE A 242 4.89 25.11 -11.94
N GLY A 243 4.31 24.77 -13.08
CA GLY A 243 4.62 25.42 -14.35
C GLY A 243 4.06 24.68 -15.57
N PRO A 244 3.68 25.39 -16.64
CA PRO A 244 2.96 24.82 -17.78
C PRO A 244 3.72 23.70 -18.50
N ASP A 245 5.06 23.72 -18.43
CA ASP A 245 5.94 22.73 -19.06
C ASP A 245 6.13 21.47 -18.20
N PHE A 246 5.43 21.34 -17.06
CA PHE A 246 5.53 20.13 -16.23
C PHE A 246 5.13 18.89 -17.05
N PRO A 247 5.94 17.82 -17.04
CA PRO A 247 5.69 16.65 -17.87
C PRO A 247 4.37 15.98 -17.50
N ASP A 248 3.84 15.21 -18.45
CA ASP A 248 2.70 14.34 -18.17
C ASP A 248 3.11 13.29 -17.11
N LEU A 249 2.34 13.18 -16.03
CA LEU A 249 2.69 12.32 -14.91
C LEU A 249 2.71 10.84 -15.30
N VAL A 250 1.91 10.42 -16.29
CA VAL A 250 1.92 9.04 -16.79
C VAL A 250 3.22 8.77 -17.54
N ASP A 251 3.74 9.74 -18.28
CA ASP A 251 5.02 9.58 -18.99
C ASP A 251 6.21 9.55 -18.03
N VAL A 252 6.11 10.20 -16.87
CA VAL A 252 7.06 10.00 -15.77
C VAL A 252 6.86 8.64 -15.12
N ALA A 253 5.61 8.21 -14.88
CA ALA A 253 5.28 6.94 -14.23
C ALA A 253 5.83 5.72 -14.99
N LYS A 254 5.74 5.73 -16.33
CA LYS A 254 6.28 4.67 -17.20
C LYS A 254 7.81 4.48 -17.09
N LYS A 255 8.54 5.48 -16.60
CA LYS A 255 9.99 5.44 -16.40
C LYS A 255 10.40 4.82 -15.06
N CYS A 256 9.44 4.31 -14.27
CA CYS A 256 9.76 3.65 -13.01
C CYS A 256 10.72 2.46 -13.25
N PRO A 257 11.84 2.38 -12.51
CA PRO A 257 12.78 1.28 -12.65
C PRO A 257 12.32 -0.02 -11.99
N LEU A 258 11.47 0.05 -10.95
CA LEU A 258 11.13 -1.11 -10.12
C LEU A 258 9.75 -0.98 -9.46
N VAL A 259 9.02 -2.08 -9.39
CA VAL A 259 7.78 -2.22 -8.60
C VAL A 259 8.00 -3.29 -7.54
N MET A 260 7.66 -2.96 -6.31
CA MET A 260 7.57 -3.91 -5.20
C MET A 260 6.11 -4.23 -4.91
N VAL A 261 5.78 -5.50 -4.84
CA VAL A 261 4.41 -6.01 -4.69
C VAL A 261 4.32 -6.82 -3.41
N ASN A 262 3.43 -6.45 -2.50
CA ASN A 262 3.16 -7.19 -1.27
C ASN A 262 2.28 -8.42 -1.57
N SER A 263 2.79 -9.32 -2.39
CA SER A 263 2.19 -10.62 -2.65
C SER A 263 3.27 -11.70 -2.75
N ASN A 264 2.84 -12.94 -2.88
CA ASN A 264 3.69 -14.10 -3.12
C ASN A 264 3.20 -14.81 -4.39
N GLU A 265 4.13 -15.16 -5.26
CA GLU A 265 3.87 -15.81 -6.56
C GLU A 265 3.09 -17.11 -6.43
N LEU A 266 3.19 -17.79 -5.28
CA LEU A 266 2.46 -19.03 -5.01
C LEU A 266 0.97 -18.82 -4.69
N TYR A 267 0.58 -17.61 -4.31
CA TYR A 267 -0.80 -17.28 -3.93
C TYR A 267 -1.52 -16.39 -4.97
N ASP A 268 -0.77 -15.72 -5.85
CA ASP A 268 -1.31 -14.89 -6.91
C ASP A 268 -1.79 -15.70 -8.11
N LEU A 269 -2.75 -15.13 -8.86
CA LEU A 269 -3.17 -15.69 -10.14
C LEU A 269 -1.99 -15.75 -11.12
N PRO A 270 -1.88 -16.82 -11.93
CA PRO A 270 -0.82 -16.95 -12.91
C PRO A 270 -0.89 -15.79 -13.91
N ARG A 271 0.15 -14.96 -13.91
CA ARG A 271 0.29 -13.83 -14.83
C ARG A 271 1.72 -13.71 -15.35
N PRO A 272 1.93 -13.23 -16.58
CA PRO A 272 3.24 -12.78 -17.00
C PRO A 272 3.75 -11.67 -16.08
N THR A 273 5.06 -11.69 -15.82
CA THR A 273 5.73 -10.66 -15.01
C THR A 273 7.03 -10.23 -15.69
N LEU A 274 7.63 -9.16 -15.19
CA LEU A 274 8.92 -8.63 -15.65
C LEU A 274 9.92 -8.67 -14.50
N SER A 275 11.22 -8.72 -14.79
CA SER A 275 12.27 -8.70 -13.77
C SER A 275 12.26 -7.45 -12.86
N LYS A 276 11.57 -6.39 -13.30
CA LYS A 276 11.35 -5.17 -12.55
C LYS A 276 10.15 -5.22 -11.59
N ILE A 277 9.43 -6.34 -11.53
CA ILE A 277 8.37 -6.59 -10.55
C ILE A 277 8.94 -7.56 -9.53
N VAL A 278 9.06 -7.13 -8.29
CA VAL A 278 9.63 -7.93 -7.19
C VAL A 278 8.57 -8.14 -6.13
N ASN A 279 8.28 -9.40 -5.84
CA ASN A 279 7.36 -9.80 -4.80
C ASN A 279 8.05 -9.75 -3.43
N ILE A 280 7.48 -8.96 -2.52
CA ILE A 280 7.97 -8.72 -1.15
C ILE A 280 6.90 -9.09 -0.11
N GLY A 281 6.00 -10.01 -0.46
CA GLY A 281 5.01 -10.54 0.46
C GLY A 281 5.63 -11.06 1.76
N GLU A 282 4.84 -11.04 2.84
CA GLU A 282 5.26 -11.45 4.19
C GLU A 282 6.33 -10.55 4.85
N ILE A 283 6.59 -9.36 4.30
CA ILE A 283 7.51 -8.41 4.93
C ILE A 283 7.08 -8.10 6.37
N GLY A 284 8.05 -8.16 7.29
CA GLY A 284 7.84 -7.95 8.71
C GLY A 284 7.15 -9.11 9.46
N ILE A 285 6.84 -10.25 8.82
CA ILE A 285 6.39 -11.44 9.53
C ILE A 285 7.61 -12.16 10.11
N GLN A 286 7.88 -11.94 11.39
CA GLN A 286 8.96 -12.65 12.09
C GLN A 286 8.34 -13.63 13.10
N LYS A 287 8.54 -14.94 12.89
CA LYS A 287 8.06 -15.98 13.84
C LYS A 287 8.60 -15.81 15.25
N LYS A 288 9.79 -15.21 15.40
CA LYS A 288 10.46 -14.99 16.69
C LYS A 288 9.87 -13.84 17.52
N ASP A 289 8.95 -13.05 16.96
CA ASP A 289 8.35 -11.89 17.62
C ASP A 289 6.97 -12.19 18.23
N ALA A 290 6.53 -13.46 18.20
CA ALA A 290 5.29 -13.88 18.86
C ALA A 290 5.43 -13.69 20.38
N LYS A 291 4.73 -12.69 20.92
CA LYS A 291 4.62 -12.47 22.36
C LYS A 291 3.74 -13.57 22.97
N PRO A 292 4.00 -13.99 24.22
CA PRO A 292 3.06 -14.81 24.96
C PRO A 292 1.67 -14.17 24.94
N LEU A 293 0.64 -15.01 24.84
CA LEU A 293 -0.74 -14.54 24.94
C LEU A 293 -0.99 -13.94 26.32
N SER A 294 -1.90 -12.99 26.41
CA SER A 294 -2.43 -12.59 27.72
C SER A 294 -3.11 -13.79 28.37
N GLN A 295 -3.18 -13.79 29.71
CA GLN A 295 -3.78 -14.89 30.46
C GLN A 295 -5.19 -15.24 29.96
N GLU A 296 -6.01 -14.23 29.66
CA GLU A 296 -7.36 -14.41 29.10
C GLU A 296 -7.35 -15.24 27.80
N PHE A 297 -6.50 -14.91 26.83
CA PHE A 297 -6.42 -15.68 25.59
C PHE A 297 -5.73 -17.03 25.78
N GLN A 298 -4.78 -17.13 26.71
CA GLN A 298 -4.11 -18.38 27.03
C GLN A 298 -5.12 -19.41 27.58
N GLU A 299 -5.99 -19.01 28.50
CA GLU A 299 -7.04 -19.87 29.06
C GLU A 299 -8.03 -20.36 27.98
N ILE A 300 -8.41 -19.49 27.04
CA ILE A 300 -9.27 -19.87 25.90
C ILE A 300 -8.55 -20.89 25.00
N VAL A 301 -7.27 -20.67 24.71
CA VAL A 301 -6.48 -21.54 23.83
C VAL A 301 -6.25 -22.91 24.46
N ASP A 302 -5.93 -22.96 25.75
CA ASP A 302 -5.61 -24.19 26.47
C ASP A 302 -6.84 -25.10 26.64
N THR A 303 -8.05 -24.53 26.59
CA THR A 303 -9.32 -25.27 26.75
C THR A 303 -10.02 -25.60 25.43
N ALA A 304 -9.62 -24.97 24.32
CA ALA A 304 -10.23 -25.19 23.02
C ALA A 304 -9.69 -26.44 22.30
N GLU A 305 -10.56 -27.25 21.71
CA GLU A 305 -10.13 -28.33 20.79
C GLU A 305 -9.55 -27.76 19.49
N GLY A 306 -9.99 -26.57 19.10
CA GLY A 306 -9.42 -25.79 18.01
C GLY A 306 -9.93 -24.36 18.03
N ILE A 307 -9.16 -23.44 17.45
CA ILE A 307 -9.47 -22.01 17.45
C ILE A 307 -9.64 -21.51 16.03
N VAL A 308 -10.67 -20.71 15.81
CA VAL A 308 -10.91 -19.97 14.58
C VAL A 308 -10.87 -18.48 14.91
N VAL A 309 -9.90 -17.77 14.35
CA VAL A 309 -9.87 -16.30 14.40
C VAL A 309 -10.64 -15.77 13.20
N PHE A 310 -11.68 -14.99 13.47
CA PHE A 310 -12.59 -14.46 12.46
C PHE A 310 -12.57 -12.93 12.46
N SER A 311 -12.23 -12.35 11.30
CA SER A 311 -12.15 -10.89 11.14
C SER A 311 -12.46 -10.48 9.70
N PHE A 312 -13.16 -9.35 9.56
CA PHE A 312 -13.39 -8.67 8.27
C PHE A 312 -12.32 -7.60 7.97
N GLY A 313 -11.34 -7.42 8.86
CA GLY A 313 -10.34 -6.37 8.76
C GLY A 313 -10.90 -4.97 9.02
N THR A 314 -10.16 -3.95 8.58
CA THR A 314 -10.47 -2.55 8.88
C THR A 314 -11.34 -1.87 7.83
N VAL A 315 -11.46 -2.45 6.62
CA VAL A 315 -12.17 -1.84 5.48
C VAL A 315 -13.62 -2.30 5.41
N ALA A 316 -13.94 -3.49 5.90
CA ALA A 316 -15.31 -3.99 5.99
C ALA A 316 -15.76 -3.92 7.46
N PRO A 317 -16.36 -2.80 7.91
CA PRO A 317 -16.76 -2.64 9.31
C PRO A 317 -17.81 -3.68 9.67
N SER A 318 -17.40 -4.70 10.43
CA SER A 318 -18.24 -5.86 10.78
C SER A 318 -19.57 -5.48 11.43
N HIS A 319 -19.61 -4.38 12.17
CA HIS A 319 -20.82 -3.85 12.80
C HIS A 319 -21.83 -3.25 11.81
N LYS A 320 -21.41 -2.87 10.60
CA LYS A 320 -22.31 -2.40 9.52
C LYS A 320 -22.81 -3.53 8.62
N MET A 321 -22.33 -4.77 8.83
CA MET A 321 -22.80 -5.94 8.10
C MET A 321 -24.31 -6.15 8.28
N PRO A 322 -25.06 -6.54 7.24
CA PRO A 322 -26.49 -6.84 7.35
C PRO A 322 -26.76 -7.90 8.44
N SER A 323 -27.81 -7.69 9.26
CA SER A 323 -28.12 -8.59 10.38
C SER A 323 -28.32 -10.04 9.96
N LYS A 324 -28.87 -10.27 8.76
CA LYS A 324 -29.02 -11.62 8.19
C LYS A 324 -27.67 -12.34 8.06
N TRP A 325 -26.62 -11.63 7.67
CA TRP A 325 -25.28 -12.21 7.50
C TRP A 325 -24.61 -12.44 8.85
N LYS A 326 -24.73 -11.47 9.79
CA LYS A 326 -24.26 -11.63 11.17
C LYS A 326 -24.83 -12.89 11.81
N LEU A 327 -26.15 -13.07 11.74
CA LEU A 327 -26.84 -14.24 12.27
C LEU A 327 -26.41 -15.54 11.57
N ALA A 328 -26.21 -15.51 10.25
CA ALA A 328 -25.72 -16.68 9.52
C ALA A 328 -24.34 -17.14 10.01
N PHE A 329 -23.41 -16.21 10.29
CA PHE A 329 -22.12 -16.56 10.87
C PHE A 329 -22.26 -17.13 12.29
N ILE A 330 -23.06 -16.50 13.15
CA ILE A 330 -23.29 -16.99 14.52
C ILE A 330 -23.91 -18.39 14.51
N ASP A 331 -24.92 -18.61 13.66
CA ASP A 331 -25.57 -19.91 13.52
C ASP A 331 -24.62 -20.97 12.94
N ALA A 332 -23.69 -20.57 12.07
CA ALA A 332 -22.61 -21.46 11.62
C ALA A 332 -21.65 -21.80 12.76
N PHE A 333 -21.20 -20.81 13.54
CA PHE A 333 -20.29 -21.04 14.68
C PHE A 333 -20.91 -21.98 15.72
N LYS A 334 -22.20 -21.83 16.02
CA LYS A 334 -22.95 -22.72 16.93
C LYS A 334 -22.96 -24.19 16.50
N ARG A 335 -22.79 -24.49 15.21
CA ARG A 335 -22.72 -25.88 14.71
C ARG A 335 -21.38 -26.57 15.01
N PHE A 336 -20.38 -25.82 15.47
CA PHE A 336 -19.05 -26.32 15.81
C PHE A 336 -18.74 -26.10 17.30
N PRO A 337 -19.48 -26.70 18.24
CA PRO A 337 -19.36 -26.42 19.68
C PRO A 337 -18.01 -26.83 20.29
N ARG A 338 -17.20 -27.59 19.55
CA ARG A 338 -15.85 -28.01 19.95
C ARG A 338 -14.78 -26.97 19.60
N TYR A 339 -15.08 -26.03 18.70
CA TYR A 339 -14.19 -24.97 18.30
C TYR A 339 -14.53 -23.65 19.01
N HIS A 340 -13.51 -22.88 19.36
CA HIS A 340 -13.68 -21.54 19.90
C HIS A 340 -13.48 -20.52 18.77
N PHE A 341 -14.43 -19.60 18.62
CA PHE A 341 -14.40 -18.57 17.58
C PHE A 341 -14.06 -17.23 18.23
N LEU A 342 -12.90 -16.68 17.90
CA LEU A 342 -12.47 -15.35 18.31
C LEU A 342 -12.82 -14.35 17.21
N CYS A 343 -13.90 -13.59 17.41
CA CYS A 343 -14.41 -12.64 16.43
C CYS A 343 -14.01 -11.21 16.78
N THR A 344 -13.39 -10.49 15.85
CA THR A 344 -13.21 -9.03 15.99
C THR A 344 -14.50 -8.32 15.60
N TYR A 345 -15.14 -7.61 16.53
CA TYR A 345 -16.40 -6.91 16.27
C TYR A 345 -16.41 -5.51 16.90
N GLN A 346 -16.63 -4.47 16.10
CA GLN A 346 -16.58 -3.06 16.53
C GLN A 346 -17.96 -2.46 16.88
N GLY A 347 -18.94 -3.27 17.29
CA GLY A 347 -20.29 -2.83 17.64
C GLY A 347 -20.81 -3.44 18.93
N THR A 348 -21.98 -2.98 19.39
CA THR A 348 -22.66 -3.49 20.60
C THR A 348 -24.02 -4.13 20.30
N ASP A 349 -24.34 -4.29 19.01
CA ASP A 349 -25.61 -4.76 18.47
C ASP A 349 -25.67 -6.28 18.24
N LEU A 350 -24.59 -6.99 18.56
CA LEU A 350 -24.61 -8.44 18.68
C LEU A 350 -25.28 -8.81 20.01
N HIS A 351 -26.61 -8.97 19.96
CA HIS A 351 -27.36 -9.62 21.02
C HIS A 351 -27.45 -11.11 20.69
N GLY A 352 -26.63 -11.91 21.36
CA GLY A 352 -26.58 -13.36 21.24
C GLY A 352 -26.82 -14.02 22.58
#